data_AF-A0A842XUH4-F1
#
_entry.id   AF-A0A842XUH4-F1
#
_cell.length_a   1.000
_cell.length_b   1.000
_cell.length_c   1.000
_cell.angle_alpha   90.00
_cell.angle_beta   90.00
_cell.angle_gamma   90.00
#
_symmetry.space_group_name_H-M   'P 1'
#
loop_
_entity.id
_entity.type
_entity.pdbx_description
1 polymer ?
#
loop_
_entity_poly.entity_id
_entity_poly.type
_entity_poly.pdbx_seq_one_letter_code
_entity_poly.pdbx_strand_id
1 'polypeptide(L)'
;MKLLQTLRSSYLNAKGIGSKTIRRKKEMQKKAGQISETEMEEENLVNEFFNSLLKILKPFSKTLEISVSSLPESYSEQISKAHLHLTGQLVLVYRNGKVEILNLADKENHDLLVEITGEIMAKLESIIDSYKSEVEKRVKFLMPITRELQKVAKVFSEE
;
A
#
# COMPACT_ATOMS: atom_id res chain seq x y z
N MET A 1 53.99 19.46 42.10
CA MET A 1 52.87 18.50 42.28
C MET A 1 51.56 18.91 41.56
N LYS A 2 51.09 20.17 41.65
CA LYS A 2 49.84 20.62 40.98
C LYS A 2 49.78 20.36 39.46
N LEU A 3 50.86 20.65 38.72
CA LEU A 3 50.89 20.51 37.25
C LEU A 3 50.61 19.06 36.77
N LEU A 4 51.17 18.07 37.48
CA LEU A 4 50.99 16.65 37.18
C LEU A 4 49.55 16.17 37.46
N GLN A 5 48.90 16.72 38.50
CA GLN A 5 47.49 16.43 38.78
C GLN A 5 46.56 17.02 37.71
N THR A 6 46.84 18.24 37.24
CA THR A 6 46.06 18.90 36.18
C THR A 6 46.17 18.15 34.84
N LEU A 7 47.39 17.75 34.44
CA LEU A 7 47.61 16.98 33.21
C LEU A 7 46.93 15.59 33.27
N ARG A 8 47.00 14.92 34.43
CA ARG A 8 46.34 13.62 34.64
C ARG A 8 44.81 13.73 34.58
N SER A 9 44.24 14.77 35.20
CA SER A 9 42.79 15.04 35.15
C SER A 9 42.31 15.32 33.73
N SER A 10 43.04 16.15 32.98
CA SER A 10 42.72 16.49 31.59
C SER A 10 42.80 15.27 30.66
N TYR A 11 43.81 14.42 30.83
CA TYR A 11 43.96 13.16 30.07
C TYR A 11 42.83 12.15 30.38
N LEU A 12 42.44 12.00 31.64
CA LEU A 12 41.32 11.13 32.04
C LEU A 12 39.99 11.64 31.47
N ASN A 13 39.78 12.95 31.44
CA ASN A 13 38.58 13.56 30.87
C ASN A 13 38.52 13.35 29.33
N ALA A 14 39.64 13.58 28.62
CA ALA A 14 39.74 13.32 27.18
C ALA A 14 39.51 11.83 26.84
N LYS A 15 40.03 10.90 27.65
CA LYS A 15 39.78 9.45 27.49
C LYS A 15 38.31 9.08 27.74
N GLY A 16 37.67 9.73 28.73
CA GLY A 16 36.24 9.57 29.01
C GLY A 16 35.33 10.14 27.92
N ILE A 17 35.74 11.24 27.28
CA ILE A 17 35.05 11.79 26.10
C ILE A 17 35.23 10.85 24.90
N GLY A 18 36.44 10.36 24.65
CA GLY A 18 36.74 9.43 23.57
C GLY A 18 35.93 8.13 23.66
N SER A 19 35.80 7.54 24.86
CA SER A 19 35.01 6.33 25.05
C SER A 19 33.51 6.54 24.82
N LYS A 20 32.95 7.68 25.26
CA LYS A 20 31.56 8.08 24.98
C LYS A 20 31.32 8.29 23.49
N THR A 21 32.25 8.94 22.78
CA THR A 21 32.14 9.15 21.33
C THR A 21 32.18 7.84 20.55
N ILE A 22 33.07 6.90 20.90
CA ILE A 22 33.14 5.57 20.29
C ILE A 22 31.83 4.79 20.52
N ARG A 23 31.28 4.84 21.73
CA ARG A 23 30.00 4.20 22.04
C ARG A 23 28.86 4.77 21.20
N ARG A 24 28.73 6.10 21.11
CA ARG A 24 27.72 6.76 20.26
C ARG A 24 27.85 6.34 18.81
N LYS A 25 29.07 6.28 18.26
CA LYS A 25 29.30 5.80 16.88
C LYS A 25 28.79 4.38 16.67
N LYS A 26 29.06 3.46 17.60
CA LYS A 26 28.55 2.07 17.53
C LYS A 26 27.03 2.01 17.60
N GLU A 27 26.41 2.82 18.47
CA GLU A 27 24.96 2.92 18.57
C GLU A 27 24.35 3.50 17.27
N MET A 28 24.97 4.51 16.66
CA MET A 28 24.56 5.06 15.37
C MET A 28 24.68 4.02 14.25
N GLN A 29 25.78 3.27 14.20
CA GLN A 29 25.96 2.18 13.22
C GLN A 29 24.88 1.11 13.36
N LYS A 30 24.55 0.71 14.59
CA LYS A 30 23.47 -0.25 14.84
C LYS A 30 22.13 0.30 14.35
N LYS A 31 21.79 1.53 14.70
CA LYS A 31 20.53 2.16 14.26
C LYS A 31 20.46 2.29 12.74
N ALA A 32 21.55 2.69 12.08
CA ALA A 32 21.61 2.77 10.62
C ALA A 32 21.38 1.40 9.96
N GLY A 33 21.96 0.32 10.52
CA GLY A 33 21.71 -1.05 10.06
C GLY A 33 20.23 -1.44 10.19
N GLN A 34 19.63 -1.16 11.35
CA GLN A 34 18.21 -1.44 11.58
C GLN A 34 17.29 -0.66 10.64
N ILE A 35 17.57 0.63 10.39
CA ILE A 35 16.81 1.43 9.41
C ILE A 35 16.91 0.80 8.02
N SER A 36 18.11 0.43 7.58
CA SER A 36 18.29 -0.20 6.27
C SER A 36 17.52 -1.53 6.13
N GLU A 37 17.48 -2.33 7.19
CA GLU A 37 16.70 -3.59 7.21
C GLU A 37 15.20 -3.30 7.11
N THR A 38 14.69 -2.35 7.89
CA THR A 38 13.26 -1.99 7.89
C THR A 38 12.83 -1.34 6.57
N GLU A 39 13.65 -0.50 5.95
CA GLU A 39 13.33 0.11 4.65
C GLU A 39 13.24 -0.96 3.54
N MET A 40 14.10 -1.97 3.57
CA MET A 40 14.03 -3.09 2.63
C MET A 40 12.79 -3.96 2.87
N GLU A 41 12.41 -4.17 4.13
CA GLU A 41 11.16 -4.88 4.47
C GLU A 41 9.93 -4.11 3.96
N GLU A 42 9.89 -2.80 4.16
CA GLU A 42 8.83 -1.92 3.66
C GLU A 42 8.69 -2.01 2.13
N GLU A 43 9.78 -1.90 1.38
CA GLU A 43 9.78 -2.03 -0.09
C GLU A 43 9.21 -3.38 -0.54
N ASN A 44 9.59 -4.47 0.13
CA ASN A 44 9.04 -5.79 -0.17
C ASN A 44 7.54 -5.86 0.10
N LEU A 45 7.07 -5.31 1.22
CA LEU A 45 5.65 -5.29 1.58
C LEU A 45 4.81 -4.47 0.59
N VAL A 46 5.31 -3.32 0.14
CA VAL A 46 4.62 -2.48 -0.85
C VAL A 46 4.51 -3.20 -2.20
N ASN A 47 5.56 -3.89 -2.62
CA ASN A 47 5.52 -4.71 -3.83
C ASN A 47 4.54 -5.88 -3.70
N GLU A 48 4.54 -6.58 -2.56
CA GLU A 48 3.58 -7.66 -2.29
C GLU A 48 2.13 -7.15 -2.24
N PHE A 49 1.91 -5.96 -1.70
CA PHE A 49 0.61 -5.31 -1.65
C PHE A 49 0.04 -5.11 -3.06
N PHE A 50 0.77 -4.44 -3.97
CA PHE A 50 0.28 -4.22 -5.33
C PHE A 50 0.15 -5.51 -6.13
N ASN A 51 1.06 -6.47 -5.95
CA ASN A 51 0.94 -7.79 -6.57
C ASN A 51 -0.33 -8.52 -6.12
N SER A 52 -0.68 -8.42 -4.84
CA SER A 52 -1.90 -9.01 -4.29
C SER A 52 -3.14 -8.28 -4.79
N LEU A 53 -3.13 -6.95 -4.78
CA LEU A 53 -4.22 -6.12 -5.27
C LEU A 53 -4.52 -6.43 -6.76
N LEU A 54 -3.49 -6.51 -7.59
CA LEU A 54 -3.59 -6.89 -8.99
C LEU A 54 -4.23 -8.27 -9.15
N LYS A 55 -3.78 -9.29 -8.40
CA LYS A 55 -4.34 -10.64 -8.48
C LYS A 55 -5.82 -10.68 -8.13
N ILE A 56 -6.22 -9.97 -7.07
CA ILE A 56 -7.62 -9.94 -6.61
C ILE A 56 -8.50 -9.21 -7.62
N LEU A 57 -8.05 -8.06 -8.13
CA LEU A 57 -8.89 -7.19 -8.95
C LEU A 57 -8.81 -7.44 -10.45
N LYS A 58 -7.86 -8.25 -10.93
CA LYS A 58 -7.72 -8.64 -12.34
C LYS A 58 -9.04 -9.08 -13.02
N PRO A 59 -9.98 -9.79 -12.36
CA PRO A 59 -11.26 -10.15 -12.97
C PRO A 59 -12.27 -9.00 -13.08
N PHE A 60 -12.09 -7.92 -12.33
CA PHE A 60 -13.12 -6.89 -12.14
C PHE A 60 -12.77 -5.56 -12.81
N SER A 61 -11.54 -5.10 -12.66
CA SER A 61 -11.10 -3.79 -13.16
C SER A 61 -9.57 -3.71 -13.26
N LYS A 62 -9.06 -2.75 -14.03
CA LYS A 62 -7.64 -2.35 -14.03
C LYS A 62 -7.38 -1.09 -13.19
N THR A 63 -8.43 -0.44 -12.71
CA THR A 63 -8.36 0.82 -11.98
C THR A 63 -9.39 0.88 -10.85
N LEU A 64 -9.02 1.52 -9.76
CA LEU A 64 -9.90 1.90 -8.66
C LEU A 64 -10.01 3.43 -8.65
N GLU A 65 -11.22 3.97 -8.68
CA GLU A 65 -11.41 5.38 -8.33
C GLU A 65 -11.15 5.55 -6.84
N ILE A 66 -10.39 6.54 -6.41
CA ILE A 66 -10.11 6.84 -5.00
C ILE A 66 -10.91 8.09 -4.63
N SER A 67 -11.57 8.09 -3.47
CA SER A 67 -12.28 9.29 -3.03
C SER A 67 -11.30 10.44 -2.84
N VAL A 68 -11.61 11.62 -3.38
CA VAL A 68 -10.77 12.81 -3.14
C VAL A 68 -10.71 13.16 -1.65
N SER A 69 -11.75 12.81 -0.89
CA SER A 69 -11.79 13.03 0.56
C SER A 69 -10.86 12.11 1.35
N SER A 70 -10.36 11.02 0.74
CA SER A 70 -9.39 10.14 1.39
C SER A 70 -7.94 10.51 1.06
N LEU A 71 -7.72 11.51 0.21
CA LEU A 71 -6.38 12.05 -0.05
C LEU A 71 -5.96 12.98 1.10
N PRO A 72 -4.64 13.14 1.33
CA PRO A 72 -4.13 14.10 2.30
C PRO A 72 -4.69 15.51 2.04
N GLU A 73 -4.83 16.31 3.09
CA GLU A 73 -5.36 17.68 3.00
C GLU A 73 -4.61 18.56 1.99
N SER A 74 -3.32 18.29 1.77
CA SER A 74 -2.50 18.98 0.77
C SER A 74 -3.01 18.83 -0.67
N TYR A 75 -3.82 17.81 -0.97
CA TYR A 75 -4.39 17.53 -2.28
C TYR A 75 -5.88 17.91 -2.40
N SER A 76 -6.63 17.85 -1.29
CA SER A 76 -8.09 17.74 -1.31
C SER A 76 -8.85 18.92 -1.95
N GLU A 77 -8.32 20.14 -1.91
CA GLU A 77 -8.96 21.33 -2.51
C GLU A 77 -8.73 21.46 -4.02
N GLN A 78 -7.67 20.86 -4.53
CA GLN A 78 -7.20 21.06 -5.90
C GLN A 78 -7.53 19.89 -6.82
N ILE A 79 -7.71 18.70 -6.25
CA ILE A 79 -8.05 17.49 -7.00
C ILE A 79 -9.56 17.43 -7.27
N SER A 80 -9.90 17.04 -8.49
CA SER A 80 -11.27 16.77 -8.93
C SER A 80 -11.57 15.27 -8.99
N LYS A 81 -10.57 14.45 -9.34
CA LYS A 81 -10.67 12.99 -9.43
C LYS A 81 -9.34 12.33 -9.11
N ALA A 82 -9.40 11.13 -8.54
CA ALA A 82 -8.25 10.28 -8.31
C ALA A 82 -8.53 8.86 -8.77
N HIS A 83 -7.59 8.25 -9.49
CA HIS A 83 -7.69 6.87 -9.97
C HIS A 83 -6.39 6.12 -9.73
N LEU A 84 -6.46 5.01 -9.01
CA LEU A 84 -5.35 4.10 -8.78
C LEU A 84 -5.38 2.98 -9.82
N HIS A 85 -4.34 2.90 -10.65
CA HIS A 85 -4.04 1.69 -11.41
C HIS A 85 -3.46 0.63 -10.47
N LEU A 86 -3.84 -0.64 -10.67
CA LEU A 86 -3.51 -1.74 -9.75
C LEU A 86 -2.02 -2.09 -9.66
N THR A 87 -1.18 -1.45 -10.49
CA THR A 87 0.28 -1.56 -10.45
C THR A 87 0.93 -0.45 -9.63
N GLY A 88 0.16 0.37 -8.90
CA GLY A 88 0.66 1.42 -8.01
C GLY A 88 0.59 2.85 -8.56
N GLN A 89 0.16 3.05 -9.80
CA GLN A 89 0.08 4.40 -10.37
C GLN A 89 -1.19 5.11 -9.91
N LEU A 90 -1.06 6.13 -9.08
CA LEU A 90 -2.13 7.04 -8.68
C LEU A 90 -2.18 8.23 -9.65
N VAL A 91 -3.24 8.29 -10.44
CA VAL A 91 -3.56 9.37 -11.36
C VAL A 91 -4.42 10.39 -10.65
N LEU A 92 -3.92 11.60 -10.52
CA LEU A 92 -4.60 12.74 -9.93
C LEU A 92 -4.99 13.74 -11.02
N VAL A 93 -6.27 14.09 -11.08
CA VAL A 93 -6.79 15.08 -12.03
C VAL A 93 -7.17 16.33 -11.25
N TYR A 94 -6.42 17.41 -11.46
CA TYR A 94 -6.67 18.70 -10.82
C TYR A 94 -7.88 19.39 -11.45
N ARG A 95 -8.55 20.27 -10.69
CA ARG A 95 -9.70 21.06 -11.14
C ARG A 95 -9.37 21.98 -12.32
N ASN A 96 -8.11 22.37 -12.48
CA ASN A 96 -7.63 23.15 -13.63
C ASN A 96 -7.31 22.28 -14.87
N GLY A 97 -7.56 20.98 -14.82
CA GLY A 97 -7.29 20.03 -15.91
C GLY A 97 -5.87 19.46 -15.93
N LYS A 98 -4.96 19.91 -15.05
CA LYS A 98 -3.63 19.28 -14.91
C LYS A 98 -3.79 17.83 -14.47
N VAL A 99 -2.99 16.95 -15.06
CA VAL A 99 -2.88 15.55 -14.63
C VAL A 99 -1.51 15.33 -14.02
N GLU A 100 -1.49 14.63 -12.90
CA GLU A 100 -0.30 14.20 -12.19
C GLU A 100 -0.37 12.69 -11.96
N ILE A 101 0.75 12.00 -12.13
CA ILE A 101 0.82 10.56 -11.93
C ILE A 101 1.92 10.33 -10.91
N LEU A 102 1.54 9.76 -9.77
CA LEU A 102 2.43 9.34 -8.71
C LEU A 102 2.52 7.82 -8.72
N ASN A 103 3.72 7.26 -8.58
CA ASN A 103 3.87 5.83 -8.38
C ASN A 103 3.99 5.55 -6.88
N LEU A 104 2.94 4.96 -6.31
CA LEU A 104 2.87 4.64 -4.89
C LEU A 104 3.80 3.49 -4.48
N ALA A 105 4.42 2.81 -5.44
CA ALA A 105 5.50 1.86 -5.18
C ALA A 105 6.88 2.54 -5.00
N ASP A 106 6.98 3.84 -5.33
CA ASP A 106 8.20 4.60 -5.08
C ASP A 106 8.20 5.07 -3.62
N LYS A 107 9.35 4.97 -2.96
CA LYS A 107 9.51 5.16 -1.51
C LYS A 107 9.04 6.54 -1.03
N GLU A 108 9.23 7.58 -1.83
CA GLU A 108 8.77 8.94 -1.54
C GLU A 108 7.24 9.07 -1.43
N ASN A 109 6.48 8.09 -1.93
CA ASN A 109 5.02 8.08 -1.96
C ASN A 109 4.41 7.06 -0.98
N HIS A 110 5.21 6.37 -0.16
CA HIS A 110 4.71 5.36 0.78
C HIS A 110 3.80 5.95 1.86
N ASP A 111 4.08 7.16 2.35
CA ASP A 111 3.19 7.84 3.30
C ASP A 111 1.78 8.04 2.70
N LEU A 112 1.72 8.49 1.44
CA LEU A 112 0.47 8.64 0.70
C LEU A 112 -0.23 7.28 0.51
N LEU A 113 0.52 6.21 0.20
CA LEU A 113 -0.02 4.86 0.12
C LEU A 113 -0.68 4.45 1.44
N VAL A 114 0.00 4.63 2.56
CA VAL A 114 -0.51 4.30 3.90
C VAL A 114 -1.81 5.07 4.18
N GLU A 115 -1.85 6.38 3.90
CA GLU A 115 -3.03 7.21 4.12
C GLU A 115 -4.26 6.75 3.33
N ILE A 116 -4.08 6.37 2.06
CA ILE A 116 -5.21 5.96 1.20
C ILE A 116 -5.55 4.47 1.30
N THR A 117 -4.74 3.66 2.00
CA THR A 117 -4.93 2.19 2.05
C THR A 117 -6.29 1.81 2.62
N GLY A 118 -6.81 2.55 3.60
CA GLY A 118 -8.15 2.31 4.16
C GLY A 118 -9.25 2.40 3.09
N GLU A 119 -9.18 3.41 2.21
CA GLU A 119 -10.11 3.58 1.10
C GLU A 119 -9.95 2.47 0.05
N ILE A 120 -8.71 2.05 -0.25
CA ILE A 120 -8.44 0.94 -1.17
C ILE A 120 -9.13 -0.33 -0.67
N MET A 121 -8.99 -0.65 0.62
CA MET A 121 -9.58 -1.85 1.22
C MET A 121 -11.11 -1.80 1.23
N ALA A 122 -11.69 -0.64 1.58
CA ALA A 122 -13.15 -0.47 1.55
C ALA A 122 -13.73 -0.65 0.13
N LYS A 123 -13.06 -0.11 -0.90
CA LYS A 123 -13.48 -0.30 -2.29
C LYS A 123 -13.31 -1.72 -2.77
N LEU A 124 -12.26 -2.40 -2.34
CA LEU A 124 -12.03 -3.81 -2.63
C LEU A 124 -13.19 -4.67 -2.12
N GLU A 125 -13.59 -4.47 -0.85
CA GLU A 125 -14.72 -5.16 -0.24
C GLU A 125 -16.02 -4.91 -1.02
N SER A 126 -16.31 -3.64 -1.34
CA SER A 126 -17.50 -3.25 -2.11
C SER A 126 -17.56 -3.91 -3.51
N ILE A 127 -16.42 -4.01 -4.20
CA ILE A 127 -16.32 -4.66 -5.52
C ILE A 127 -16.60 -6.16 -5.39
N ILE A 128 -16.01 -6.82 -4.39
CA ILE A 128 -16.20 -8.26 -4.16
C ILE A 128 -17.66 -8.56 -3.84
N ASP A 129 -18.28 -7.78 -2.96
CA ASP A 129 -19.68 -7.96 -2.57
C ASP A 129 -20.64 -7.71 -3.74
N SER A 130 -20.39 -6.65 -4.51
CA SER A 130 -21.17 -6.34 -5.71
C SER A 130 -21.09 -7.49 -6.71
N TYR A 131 -19.89 -8.01 -6.96
CA TYR A 131 -19.70 -9.12 -7.89
C TYR A 131 -20.38 -10.40 -7.40
N LYS A 132 -20.24 -10.74 -6.11
CA LYS A 132 -20.93 -11.87 -5.49
C LYS A 132 -22.44 -11.76 -5.69
N SER A 133 -23.03 -10.61 -5.39
CA SER A 133 -24.46 -10.38 -5.56
C SER A 133 -24.90 -10.55 -7.01
N GLU A 134 -24.14 -10.04 -7.97
CA GLU A 134 -24.46 -10.18 -9.39
C GLU A 134 -24.36 -11.63 -9.88
N VAL A 135 -23.35 -12.40 -9.42
CA VAL A 135 -23.24 -13.83 -9.71
C VAL A 135 -24.44 -14.58 -9.13
N GLU A 136 -24.80 -14.32 -7.87
CA GLU A 136 -25.94 -14.97 -7.20
C GLU A 136 -27.26 -14.71 -7.94
N LYS A 137 -27.49 -13.46 -8.38
CA LYS A 137 -28.67 -13.11 -9.21
C LYS A 137 -28.71 -13.92 -10.51
N ARG A 138 -27.59 -14.00 -11.23
CA ARG A 138 -27.49 -14.78 -12.47
C ARG A 138 -27.75 -16.27 -12.23
N VAL A 139 -27.16 -16.85 -11.18
CA VAL A 139 -27.39 -18.26 -10.81
C VAL A 139 -28.86 -18.50 -10.47
N LYS A 140 -29.47 -17.64 -9.66
CA LYS A 140 -30.88 -17.75 -9.26
C LYS A 140 -31.82 -17.68 -10.46
N PHE A 141 -31.49 -16.85 -11.46
CA PHE A 141 -32.26 -16.74 -12.70
C PHE A 141 -32.09 -17.96 -13.62
N LEU A 142 -30.85 -18.40 -13.85
CA LEU A 142 -30.55 -19.48 -14.79
C LEU A 142 -30.97 -20.86 -14.26
N MET A 143 -30.90 -21.10 -12.95
CA MET A 143 -31.18 -22.40 -12.36
C MET A 143 -32.57 -22.99 -12.71
N PRO A 144 -33.70 -22.27 -12.54
CA PRO A 144 -35.01 -22.83 -12.92
C PRO A 144 -35.12 -23.07 -14.43
N ILE A 145 -34.60 -22.16 -15.26
CA ILE A 145 -34.63 -22.29 -16.73
C ILE A 145 -33.86 -23.55 -17.16
N THR A 146 -32.64 -23.73 -16.66
CA THR A 146 -31.82 -24.90 -16.95
C THR A 146 -32.51 -26.20 -16.51
N ARG A 147 -33.19 -26.21 -15.35
CA ARG A 147 -33.94 -27.39 -14.89
C ARG A 147 -35.09 -27.75 -15.82
N GLU A 148 -35.85 -26.78 -16.31
CA GLU A 148 -36.92 -27.05 -17.27
C GLU A 148 -36.37 -27.53 -18.61
N LEU A 149 -35.31 -26.90 -19.12
CA LEU A 149 -34.64 -27.35 -20.35
C LEU A 149 -34.10 -28.78 -20.23
N GLN A 150 -33.56 -29.17 -19.07
CA GLN A 150 -33.10 -30.54 -18.82
C GLN A 150 -34.25 -31.54 -18.85
N LYS A 151 -35.45 -31.18 -18.37
CA LYS A 151 -36.63 -32.05 -18.47
C LYS A 151 -37.04 -32.25 -19.93
N VAL A 152 -37.07 -31.17 -20.71
CA VAL A 152 -37.35 -31.22 -22.14
C VAL A 152 -36.32 -32.10 -22.86
N ALA A 153 -35.03 -31.89 -22.60
CA ALA A 153 -33.96 -32.67 -23.23
C ALA A 153 -34.10 -34.17 -22.97
N LYS A 154 -34.46 -34.58 -21.74
CA LYS A 154 -34.68 -36.00 -21.40
C LYS A 154 -35.73 -36.68 -22.25
N VAL A 155 -36.84 -36.00 -22.57
CA VAL A 155 -37.89 -36.55 -23.45
C VAL A 155 -37.32 -36.95 -24.82
N PHE A 156 -36.36 -36.18 -25.34
CA PHE A 156 -35.70 -36.44 -26.62
C PHE A 156 -34.47 -37.34 -26.50
N SER A 157 -34.12 -37.80 -25.29
CA SER A 157 -32.93 -38.63 -25.01
C SER A 157 -33.28 -40.09 -24.71
N GLU A 158 -34.56 -40.46 -24.65
CA GLU A 158 -35.05 -41.80 -24.30
C GLU A 158 -35.22 -42.73 -25.54
N GLU A 159 -34.36 -42.60 -26.56
CA GLU A 159 -34.15 -43.60 -27.62
C GLU A 159 -32.83 -44.37 -27.41
#